data_AF-A0A4Y2KY18-F1
#
_entry.id   AF-A0A4Y2KY18-F1
#
_cell.length_a   1.000
_cell.length_b   1.000
_cell.length_c   1.000
_cell.angle_alpha   90.00
_cell.angle_beta   90.00
_cell.angle_gamma   90.00
#
_symmetry.space_group_name_H-M   'P 1'
#
loop_
_entity.id
_entity.type
_entity.pdbx_description
1 polymer ?
#
loop_
_entity_poly.entity_id
_entity_poly.type
_entity_poly.pdbx_seq_one_letter_code
_entity_poly.pdbx_strand_id
1 'polypeptide(L)'
;MSLPANSGSAPLFSTDATQPKDGDLPSLLYPISSEEMNKYFPRNSSAPGPDHSAINELKQISRFELFKIFNIFLFSRKVPERFCRARTVFIPKKSAATEPRDFRLISLTPIPARLFSKILAKRSSPSTSIEPEQRGFTETDGISQNIFMLDYILRHAIERTKRTCIASLDIRKAFDSVSHEAVFNAMEAQLIDPEFIKLIKFMYQNSSTSFAPFPNHSFKPTCGVKQGDPLSSTLFNLVIDQLLEN
;
A
#
# COMPACT_ATOMS: atom_id res chain seq x y z
N MET A 1 42.41 -38.83 22.14
CA MET A 1 40.95 -38.76 22.26
C MET A 1 40.40 -38.04 21.05
N SER A 2 39.91 -38.80 20.08
CA SER A 2 39.29 -38.32 18.85
C SER A 2 37.77 -38.32 19.03
N LEU A 3 37.12 -37.20 18.68
CA LEU A 3 35.66 -37.05 18.74
C LEU A 3 34.99 -37.84 17.60
N PRO A 4 33.79 -38.41 17.82
CA PRO A 4 33.07 -39.16 16.79
C PRO A 4 32.46 -38.22 15.74
N ALA A 5 32.45 -38.69 14.49
CA ALA A 5 31.79 -38.01 13.38
C ALA A 5 30.27 -38.02 13.59
N ASN A 6 29.67 -36.84 13.73
CA ASN A 6 28.23 -36.69 13.88
C ASN A 6 27.56 -36.80 12.50
N SER A 7 26.97 -37.96 12.22
CA SER A 7 26.00 -38.19 11.15
C SER A 7 24.66 -37.54 11.52
N GLY A 8 24.59 -36.22 11.41
CA GLY A 8 23.34 -35.46 11.50
C GLY A 8 22.79 -35.21 10.10
N SER A 9 21.64 -35.80 9.77
CA SER A 9 20.89 -35.46 8.56
C SER A 9 20.61 -33.95 8.54
N ALA A 10 20.92 -33.30 7.41
CA ALA A 10 20.52 -31.92 7.15
C ALA A 10 19.01 -31.76 7.40
N PRO A 11 18.54 -30.60 7.89
CA PRO A 11 17.11 -30.38 8.07
C PRO A 11 16.42 -30.52 6.70
N LEU A 12 15.59 -31.56 6.57
CA LEU A 12 14.67 -31.71 5.46
C LEU A 12 13.60 -30.62 5.59
N PHE A 13 13.77 -29.53 4.86
CA PHE A 13 12.62 -28.71 4.50
C PHE A 13 11.74 -29.56 3.60
N SER A 14 10.59 -30.00 4.09
CA SER A 14 9.60 -30.68 3.25
C SER A 14 9.28 -29.77 2.06
N THR A 15 9.56 -30.23 0.86
CA THR A 15 9.21 -29.55 -0.39
C THR A 15 7.72 -29.62 -0.70
N ASP A 16 6.87 -30.00 0.25
CA ASP A 16 5.41 -29.85 0.21
C ASP A 16 4.99 -28.38 0.40
N ALA A 17 5.67 -27.47 -0.29
CA ALA A 17 4.99 -26.30 -0.80
C ALA A 17 4.05 -26.84 -1.89
N THR A 18 2.82 -27.18 -1.49
CA THR A 18 1.71 -27.44 -2.42
C THR A 18 1.80 -26.41 -3.52
N GLN A 19 2.22 -26.84 -4.73
CA GLN A 19 2.12 -25.97 -5.87
C GLN A 19 0.63 -25.61 -6.02
N PRO A 20 0.29 -24.33 -6.24
CA PRO A 20 -1.10 -23.98 -6.49
C PRO A 20 -1.58 -24.83 -7.66
N LYS A 21 -2.73 -25.49 -7.46
CA LYS A 21 -3.45 -26.13 -8.57
C LYS A 21 -3.78 -25.02 -9.57
N ASP A 22 -3.55 -25.27 -10.86
CA ASP A 22 -3.89 -24.33 -11.93
C ASP A 22 -5.33 -23.84 -11.74
N GLY A 23 -5.49 -22.56 -11.39
CA GLY A 23 -6.79 -21.90 -11.20
C GLY A 23 -7.00 -21.17 -9.87
N ASP A 24 -6.25 -21.48 -8.80
CA ASP A 24 -6.37 -20.75 -7.53
C ASP A 24 -5.48 -19.51 -7.52
N LEU A 25 -6.06 -18.34 -7.16
CA LEU A 25 -5.23 -17.16 -6.88
C LEU A 25 -4.22 -17.53 -5.78
N PRO A 26 -2.92 -17.25 -5.97
CA PRO A 26 -1.95 -17.51 -4.92
C PRO A 26 -2.33 -16.72 -3.67
N SER A 27 -2.50 -17.42 -2.54
CA SER A 27 -2.69 -16.80 -1.22
C SER A 27 -1.75 -15.62 -1.03
N LEU A 28 -2.31 -14.50 -0.55
CA LEU A 28 -1.60 -13.25 -0.27
C LEU A 28 -0.37 -13.45 0.64
N LEU A 29 -0.36 -14.56 1.38
CA LEU A 29 0.61 -14.89 2.42
C LEU A 29 1.61 -15.97 1.99
N TYR A 30 1.57 -16.45 0.74
CA TYR A 30 2.64 -17.29 0.19
C TYR A 30 4.00 -16.59 0.34
N PRO A 31 5.10 -17.34 0.52
CA PRO A 31 6.42 -16.72 0.61
C PRO A 31 6.72 -15.82 -0.60
N ILE A 32 7.25 -14.63 -0.34
CA ILE A 32 7.80 -13.71 -1.35
C ILE A 32 8.93 -14.42 -2.08
N SER A 33 8.79 -14.50 -3.40
CA SER A 33 9.78 -15.12 -4.28
C SER A 33 10.90 -14.13 -4.60
N SER A 34 12.05 -14.66 -4.99
CA SER A 34 13.18 -13.85 -5.48
C SER A 34 12.80 -13.03 -6.72
N GLU A 35 11.93 -13.58 -7.59
CA GLU A 35 11.43 -12.91 -8.78
C GLU A 35 10.57 -11.70 -8.43
N GLU A 36 9.63 -11.88 -7.50
CA GLU A 36 8.76 -10.82 -7.00
C GLU A 36 9.59 -9.70 -6.35
N MET A 37 10.58 -10.09 -5.54
CA MET A 37 11.51 -9.18 -4.92
C MET A 37 12.28 -8.34 -5.95
N ASN A 38 12.82 -8.99 -6.98
CA ASN A 38 13.56 -8.31 -8.05
C ASN A 38 12.66 -7.41 -8.91
N LYS A 39 11.44 -7.86 -9.21
CA LYS A 39 10.45 -7.12 -10.00
C LYS A 39 10.08 -5.79 -9.35
N TYR A 40 9.86 -5.80 -8.04
CA TYR A 40 9.35 -4.62 -7.32
C TYR A 40 10.42 -3.76 -6.67
N PHE A 41 11.67 -4.22 -6.61
CA PHE A 41 12.80 -3.47 -6.09
C PHE A 41 12.89 -2.05 -6.69
N PRO A 42 13.13 -1.00 -5.87
CA PRO A 42 13.08 0.37 -6.35
C PRO A 42 14.22 0.67 -7.33
N ARG A 43 13.86 1.26 -8.48
CA ARG A 43 14.80 1.69 -9.53
C ARG A 43 15.18 3.17 -9.42
N ASN A 44 14.17 4.00 -9.17
CA ASN A 44 14.29 5.45 -9.10
C ASN A 44 14.60 5.92 -7.69
N SER A 45 15.29 7.04 -7.56
CA SER A 45 15.53 7.72 -6.27
C SER A 45 14.22 8.10 -5.59
N SER A 46 14.23 8.13 -4.26
CA SER A 46 13.10 8.57 -3.45
C SER A 46 13.59 9.22 -2.18
N ALA A 47 12.81 10.18 -1.65
CA ALA A 47 13.11 10.83 -0.40
C ALA A 47 13.19 9.81 0.74
N PRO A 48 14.17 9.92 1.65
CA PRO A 48 14.35 8.98 2.75
C PRO A 48 13.26 9.14 3.81
N GLY A 49 13.06 8.09 4.61
CA GLY A 49 12.16 8.11 5.77
C GLY A 49 12.78 8.80 6.99
N PRO A 50 12.29 8.50 8.20
CA PRO A 50 12.88 8.97 9.46
C PRO A 50 14.30 8.45 9.72
N ASP A 51 14.66 7.35 9.06
CA ASP A 51 15.98 6.72 9.12
C ASP A 51 17.04 7.46 8.29
N HIS A 52 16.62 8.42 7.45
CA HIS A 52 17.48 9.18 6.55
C HIS A 52 18.23 8.34 5.50
N SER A 53 17.99 7.03 5.46
CA SER A 53 18.59 6.10 4.51
C SER A 53 18.08 6.30 3.10
N ALA A 54 19.00 6.41 2.14
CA ALA A 54 18.70 6.52 0.72
C ALA A 54 18.58 5.15 0.02
N ILE A 55 18.07 5.14 -1.22
CA ILE A 55 17.90 3.90 -2.00
C ILE A 55 19.25 3.23 -2.29
N ASN A 56 20.32 4.00 -2.37
CA ASN A 56 21.66 3.46 -2.58
C ASN A 56 22.13 2.61 -1.39
N GLU A 57 21.73 2.92 -0.16
CA GLU A 57 22.01 2.10 1.01
C GLU A 57 21.20 0.80 0.96
N LEU A 58 19.92 0.86 0.55
CA LEU A 58 19.13 -0.36 0.34
C LEU A 58 19.77 -1.29 -0.70
N LYS A 59 20.38 -0.73 -1.75
CA LYS A 59 21.09 -1.48 -2.79
C LYS A 59 22.37 -2.18 -2.28
N GLN A 60 22.93 -1.75 -1.15
CA GLN A 60 24.07 -2.42 -0.52
C GLN A 60 23.66 -3.68 0.25
N ILE A 61 22.38 -3.77 0.65
CA ILE A 61 21.85 -4.96 1.33
C ILE A 61 21.54 -6.03 0.28
N SER A 62 21.91 -7.28 0.57
CA SER A 62 21.60 -8.39 -0.31
C SER A 62 20.08 -8.54 -0.46
N ARG A 63 19.59 -8.58 -1.70
CA ARG A 63 18.16 -8.84 -1.98
C ARG A 63 17.73 -10.18 -1.40
N PHE A 64 18.65 -11.15 -1.36
CA PHE A 64 18.43 -12.47 -0.78
C PHE A 64 18.13 -12.40 0.73
N GLU A 65 18.87 -11.58 1.47
CA GLU A 65 18.63 -11.37 2.90
C GLU A 65 17.34 -10.58 3.13
N LEU A 66 17.10 -9.56 2.31
CA LEU A 66 15.94 -8.70 2.45
C LEU A 66 14.62 -9.46 2.22
N PHE A 67 14.52 -10.34 1.22
CA PHE A 67 13.30 -11.13 1.02
C PHE A 67 13.09 -12.18 2.13
N LYS A 68 14.17 -12.76 2.69
CA LYS A 68 14.05 -13.65 3.87
C LYS A 68 13.45 -12.92 5.06
N ILE A 69 13.93 -11.70 5.33
CA ILE A 69 13.40 -10.83 6.39
C ILE A 69 11.92 -10.53 6.13
N PHE A 70 11.54 -10.18 4.90
CA PHE A 70 10.13 -9.93 4.57
C PHE A 70 9.26 -11.18 4.72
N ASN A 71 9.78 -12.36 4.43
CA ASN A 71 9.08 -13.62 4.67
C ASN A 71 8.88 -13.92 6.15
N ILE A 72 9.81 -13.53 7.02
CA ILE A 72 9.60 -13.57 8.49
C ILE A 72 8.49 -12.62 8.90
N PHE A 73 8.41 -11.42 8.30
CA PHE A 73 7.34 -10.47 8.59
C PHE A 73 5.97 -10.98 8.16
N LEU A 74 5.91 -11.58 6.97
CA LEU A 74 4.73 -12.30 6.53
C LEU A 74 4.41 -13.38 7.55
N PHE A 75 5.27 -14.37 7.76
CA PHE A 75 4.99 -15.49 8.66
C PHE A 75 4.50 -15.07 10.06
N SER A 76 5.15 -14.07 10.67
CA SER A 76 4.80 -13.59 12.01
C SER A 76 3.62 -12.62 12.07
N ARG A 77 3.14 -12.12 10.91
CA ARG A 77 2.17 -11.01 10.76
C ARG A 77 2.59 -9.74 11.51
N LYS A 78 3.90 -9.53 11.64
CA LYS A 78 4.49 -8.42 12.38
C LYS A 78 5.67 -7.84 11.61
N VAL A 79 5.83 -6.53 11.73
CA VAL A 79 7.01 -5.81 11.22
C VAL A 79 7.74 -5.13 12.40
N PRO A 80 9.04 -4.83 12.26
CA PRO A 80 9.75 -4.05 13.26
C PRO A 80 9.11 -2.67 13.41
N GLU A 81 9.13 -2.12 14.62
CA GLU A 81 8.54 -0.81 14.91
C GLU A 81 9.03 0.29 13.96
N ARG A 82 10.31 0.22 13.55
CA ARG A 82 10.91 1.16 12.57
C ARG A 82 10.15 1.20 11.23
N PHE A 83 9.57 0.08 10.77
CA PHE A 83 8.79 0.05 9.53
C PHE A 83 7.46 0.80 9.66
N CYS A 84 6.96 0.98 10.88
CA CYS A 84 5.73 1.68 11.18
C CYS A 84 5.94 3.19 11.47
N ARG A 85 7.19 3.65 11.55
CA ARG A 85 7.52 5.07 11.77
C ARG A 85 7.59 5.81 10.43
N ALA A 86 6.94 6.95 10.35
CA ALA A 86 6.97 7.83 9.18
C ALA A 86 7.49 9.22 9.54
N ARG A 87 7.94 9.95 8.51
CA ARG A 87 8.25 11.37 8.58
C ARG A 87 7.30 12.08 7.63
N THR A 88 6.42 12.92 8.16
CA THR A 88 5.47 13.69 7.35
C THR A 88 6.10 15.00 6.90
N VAL A 89 6.14 15.23 5.59
CA VAL A 89 6.62 16.47 4.96
C VAL A 89 5.44 17.25 4.36
N PHE A 90 5.57 18.57 4.30
CA PHE A 90 4.55 19.48 3.77
C PHE A 90 4.95 19.94 2.37
N ILE A 91 4.14 19.63 1.36
CA ILE A 91 4.34 20.11 -0.02
C ILE A 91 3.34 21.24 -0.29
N PRO A 92 3.79 22.48 -0.61
CA PRO A 92 2.88 23.57 -0.91
C PRO A 92 2.09 23.31 -2.20
N LYS A 93 0.78 23.52 -2.17
CA LYS A 93 -0.11 23.43 -3.34
C LYS A 93 -0.08 24.68 -4.23
N LYS A 94 0.32 25.81 -3.66
CA LYS A 94 0.36 27.13 -4.30
C LYS A 94 1.57 27.93 -3.83
N SER A 95 1.97 28.94 -4.59
CA SER A 95 2.96 29.93 -4.15
C SER A 95 2.46 30.67 -2.90
N ALA A 96 3.37 31.01 -1.99
CA ALA A 96 3.07 31.67 -0.72
C ALA A 96 2.00 30.94 0.14
N ALA A 97 2.09 29.61 0.23
CA ALA A 97 1.25 28.82 1.13
C ALA A 97 1.48 29.19 2.61
N THR A 98 0.42 29.55 3.33
CA THR A 98 0.48 29.99 4.74
C THR A 98 -0.39 29.14 5.64
N GLU A 99 -1.51 28.63 5.14
CA GLU A 99 -2.45 27.86 5.95
C GLU A 99 -2.24 26.34 5.83
N PRO A 100 -2.55 25.53 6.86
CA PRO A 100 -2.40 24.07 6.80
C PRO A 100 -3.09 23.40 5.60
N ARG A 101 -4.22 23.94 5.12
CA ARG A 101 -4.95 23.41 3.95
C ARG A 101 -4.21 23.60 2.62
N ASP A 102 -3.30 24.57 2.57
CA ASP A 102 -2.49 24.88 1.40
C ASP A 102 -1.34 23.89 1.21
N PHE A 103 -1.12 23.02 2.19
CA PHE A 103 -0.11 21.97 2.12
C PHE A 103 -0.73 20.62 1.83
N ARG A 104 0.01 19.83 1.07
CA ARG A 104 -0.22 18.40 0.85
C ARG A 104 0.76 17.65 1.74
N LEU A 105 0.23 16.87 2.67
CA LEU A 105 1.03 16.04 3.57
C LEU A 105 1.51 14.81 2.81
N ILE A 106 2.79 14.49 2.91
CA ILE A 106 3.37 13.23 2.39
C ILE A 106 4.04 12.52 3.53
N SER A 107 3.63 11.28 3.78
CA SER A 107 4.22 10.40 4.78
C SER A 107 5.35 9.58 4.15
N LEU A 108 6.57 9.83 4.59
CA LEU A 108 7.75 9.12 4.16
C LEU A 108 8.10 8.03 5.18
N THR A 109 7.82 6.77 4.86
CA THR A 109 8.30 5.61 5.62
C THR A 109 9.68 5.17 5.12
N PRO A 110 10.44 4.40 5.92
CA PRO A 110 11.70 3.79 5.47
C PRO A 110 11.55 3.12 4.11
N ILE A 111 12.55 3.24 3.26
CA ILE A 111 12.53 2.64 1.92
C ILE A 111 12.24 1.13 1.95
N PRO A 112 12.87 0.30 2.82
CA PRO A 112 12.51 -1.12 2.89
C PRO A 112 11.05 -1.34 3.31
N ALA A 113 10.47 -0.48 4.15
CA ALA A 113 9.05 -0.54 4.51
C ALA A 113 8.14 -0.23 3.31
N ARG A 114 8.50 0.75 2.47
CA ARG A 114 7.78 1.04 1.23
C ARG A 114 7.91 -0.07 0.20
N LEU A 115 9.06 -0.72 0.12
CA LEU A 115 9.23 -1.89 -0.75
C LEU A 115 8.32 -3.03 -0.29
N PHE A 116 8.29 -3.32 1.02
CA PHE A 116 7.39 -4.32 1.57
C PHE A 116 5.92 -3.97 1.30
N SER A 117 5.51 -2.72 1.58
CA SER A 117 4.17 -2.21 1.28
C SER A 117 3.81 -2.35 -0.21
N LYS A 118 4.73 -2.04 -1.13
CA LYS A 118 4.54 -2.22 -2.58
C LYS A 118 4.29 -3.68 -2.97
N ILE A 119 5.01 -4.62 -2.35
CA ILE A 119 4.80 -6.05 -2.58
C ILE A 119 3.39 -6.45 -2.09
N LEU A 120 3.01 -6.05 -0.87
CA LEU A 120 1.67 -6.31 -0.33
C LEU A 120 0.57 -5.76 -1.23
N ALA A 121 0.73 -4.51 -1.72
CA ALA A 121 -0.23 -3.86 -2.60
C ALA A 121 -0.41 -4.62 -3.93
N LYS A 122 0.69 -5.10 -4.51
CA LYS A 122 0.65 -5.85 -5.77
C LYS A 122 0.08 -7.25 -5.61
N ARG A 123 0.22 -7.85 -4.43
CA ARG A 123 -0.43 -9.13 -4.11
C ARG A 123 -1.92 -8.97 -3.85
N SER A 124 -2.33 -7.90 -3.16
CA SER A 124 -3.74 -7.69 -2.84
C SER A 124 -4.57 -7.23 -4.03
N SER A 125 -3.96 -6.51 -4.99
CA SER A 125 -4.70 -5.92 -6.12
C SER A 125 -5.52 -6.91 -6.97
N PRO A 126 -5.09 -8.15 -7.24
CA PRO A 126 -5.92 -9.14 -7.94
C PRO A 126 -7.04 -9.73 -7.07
N SER A 127 -6.90 -9.66 -5.74
CA SER A 127 -7.90 -10.14 -4.78
C SER A 127 -8.93 -9.07 -4.41
N THR A 128 -8.86 -7.89 -5.03
CA THR A 128 -9.82 -6.80 -4.84
C THR A 128 -10.66 -6.64 -6.09
N SER A 129 -11.98 -6.75 -5.96
CA SER A 129 -12.91 -6.37 -7.02
C SER A 129 -13.14 -4.88 -6.87
N ILE A 130 -12.70 -4.11 -7.88
CA ILE A 130 -12.99 -2.69 -7.96
C ILE A 130 -14.06 -2.48 -9.04
N GLU A 131 -15.09 -1.70 -8.75
CA GLU A 131 -16.17 -1.38 -9.68
C GLU A 131 -15.62 -0.73 -10.97
N PRO A 132 -16.13 -1.08 -12.17
CA PRO A 132 -15.60 -0.58 -13.45
C PRO A 132 -15.62 0.95 -13.60
N GLU A 133 -16.54 1.61 -12.90
CA GLU A 133 -16.69 3.06 -12.83
C GLU A 133 -15.62 3.72 -11.94
N GLN A 134 -15.06 2.98 -10.98
CA GLN A 134 -13.94 3.45 -10.17
C GLN A 134 -12.63 3.32 -10.92
N ARG A 135 -12.22 4.43 -11.55
CA ARG A 135 -10.98 4.52 -12.33
C ARG A 135 -9.85 5.27 -11.63
N GLY A 136 -10.05 5.60 -10.35
CA GLY A 136 -9.03 6.25 -9.52
C GLY A 136 -7.96 5.27 -9.09
N PHE A 137 -6.68 5.64 -9.21
CA PHE A 137 -5.54 4.84 -8.74
C PHE A 137 -5.47 3.39 -9.28
N THR A 138 -6.10 3.11 -10.41
CA THR A 138 -6.00 1.84 -11.14
C THR A 138 -4.80 1.86 -12.11
N GLU A 139 -4.46 0.72 -12.71
CA GLU A 139 -3.38 0.64 -13.71
C GLU A 139 -3.78 1.18 -15.10
N THR A 140 -5.03 1.60 -15.26
CA THR A 140 -5.59 2.14 -16.51
C THR A 140 -5.55 3.67 -16.54
N ASP A 141 -5.58 4.25 -17.74
CA ASP A 141 -5.76 5.71 -17.89
C ASP A 141 -7.22 6.10 -17.62
N GLY A 142 -7.58 6.11 -16.33
CA GLY A 142 -8.92 6.45 -15.87
C GLY A 142 -9.33 7.88 -16.19
N ILE A 143 -8.37 8.82 -16.28
CA ILE A 143 -8.65 10.23 -16.57
C ILE A 143 -9.17 10.35 -18.00
N SER A 144 -8.44 9.83 -18.99
CA SER A 144 -8.86 9.90 -20.39
C SER A 144 -10.18 9.18 -20.62
N GLN A 145 -10.38 8.01 -19.99
CA GLN A 145 -11.64 7.27 -20.08
C GLN A 145 -12.82 8.02 -19.45
N ASN A 146 -12.62 8.67 -18.31
CA ASN A 146 -13.66 9.48 -17.64
C ASN A 146 -14.01 10.73 -18.44
N ILE A 147 -13.02 11.42 -19.01
CA ILE A 147 -13.24 12.58 -19.87
C ILE A 147 -14.01 12.17 -21.13
N PHE A 148 -13.58 11.09 -21.78
CA PHE A 148 -14.25 10.57 -22.98
C PHE A 148 -15.71 10.19 -22.67
N MET A 149 -15.95 9.46 -21.57
CA MET A 149 -17.31 9.07 -21.16
C MET A 149 -18.18 10.30 -20.88
N LEU A 150 -17.64 11.31 -20.18
CA LEU A 150 -18.37 12.55 -19.89
C LEU A 150 -18.71 13.32 -21.17
N ASP A 151 -17.75 13.47 -22.09
CA ASP A 151 -17.97 14.11 -23.40
C ASP A 151 -19.04 13.37 -24.22
N TYR A 152 -18.98 12.04 -24.24
CA TYR A 152 -19.97 11.19 -24.90
C TYR A 152 -21.38 11.39 -24.33
N ILE A 153 -21.53 11.34 -23.00
CA ILE A 153 -22.82 11.55 -22.33
C ILE A 153 -23.39 12.92 -22.64
N LEU A 154 -22.55 13.97 -22.59
CA LEU A 154 -22.95 15.35 -22.87
C LEU A 154 -23.42 15.53 -24.31
N ARG A 155 -22.66 15.02 -25.30
CA ARG A 155 -23.06 15.08 -26.71
C ARG A 155 -24.35 14.34 -26.97
N HIS A 156 -24.49 13.12 -26.43
CA HIS A 156 -25.70 12.33 -26.58
C HIS A 156 -26.94 13.01 -25.98
N ALA A 157 -26.77 13.67 -24.83
CA ALA A 157 -27.84 14.47 -24.21
C ALA A 157 -28.29 15.64 -25.09
N ILE A 158 -27.33 16.36 -25.69
CA ILE A 158 -27.59 17.46 -26.61
C ILE A 158 -28.35 16.96 -27.85
N GLU A 159 -27.86 15.90 -28.49
CA GLU A 159 -28.50 15.29 -29.67
C GLU A 159 -29.94 14.82 -29.40
N ARG A 160 -30.18 14.28 -28.21
CA ARG A 160 -31.50 13.80 -27.79
C ARG A 160 -32.39 14.88 -27.18
N THR A 161 -31.94 16.13 -27.11
CA THR A 161 -32.64 17.26 -26.45
C THR A 161 -33.06 16.94 -25.01
N LYS A 162 -32.30 16.08 -24.32
CA LYS A 162 -32.59 15.67 -22.95
C LYS A 162 -32.02 16.68 -21.96
N ARG A 163 -32.84 17.17 -21.03
CA ARG A 163 -32.36 17.91 -19.86
C ARG A 163 -31.43 17.00 -19.05
N THR A 164 -30.19 17.44 -18.87
CA THR A 164 -29.16 16.68 -18.16
C THR A 164 -28.56 17.56 -17.07
N CYS A 165 -28.38 16.99 -15.88
CA CYS A 165 -27.74 17.66 -14.76
C CYS A 165 -26.47 16.87 -14.39
N ILE A 166 -25.40 17.59 -14.04
CA ILE A 166 -24.15 16.99 -13.56
C ILE A 166 -23.96 17.42 -12.11
N ALA A 167 -23.75 16.44 -11.24
CA ALA A 167 -23.30 16.67 -9.87
C ALA A 167 -21.83 16.24 -9.76
N SER A 168 -21.02 17.05 -9.09
CA SER A 168 -19.62 16.74 -8.78
C SER A 168 -19.45 16.75 -7.26
N LEU A 169 -18.87 15.66 -6.74
CA LEU A 169 -18.58 15.48 -5.32
C LEU A 169 -17.06 15.48 -5.13
N ASP A 170 -16.57 16.28 -4.18
CA ASP A 170 -15.18 16.29 -3.77
C ASP A 170 -15.06 15.93 -2.28
N ILE A 171 -14.25 14.92 -1.98
CA ILE A 171 -14.03 14.46 -0.60
C ILE A 171 -12.88 15.27 0.00
N ARG A 172 -13.23 16.15 0.94
CA ARG A 172 -12.25 16.99 1.64
C ARG A 172 -11.23 16.12 2.38
N LYS A 173 -9.95 16.27 2.01
CA LYS A 173 -8.81 15.55 2.60
C LYS A 173 -9.01 14.02 2.56
N ALA A 174 -9.50 13.49 1.44
CA ALA A 174 -9.90 12.10 1.30
C ALA A 174 -8.95 11.08 1.95
N PHE A 175 -7.63 11.17 1.70
CA PHE A 175 -6.67 10.24 2.28
C PHE A 175 -6.49 10.40 3.79
N ASP A 176 -6.59 11.62 4.32
CA ASP A 176 -6.41 11.89 5.75
C ASP A 176 -7.70 11.59 6.56
N SER A 177 -8.86 11.50 5.90
CA SER A 177 -10.17 11.38 6.58
C SER A 177 -10.67 9.95 6.75
N VAL A 178 -10.12 8.97 6.02
CA VAL A 178 -10.57 7.57 6.09
C VAL A 178 -10.27 6.99 7.48
N SER A 179 -11.26 6.47 8.20
CA SER A 179 -11.00 5.78 9.48
C SER A 179 -10.28 4.45 9.24
N HIS A 180 -9.41 4.05 10.17
CA HIS A 180 -8.75 2.74 10.07
C HIS A 180 -9.76 1.58 10.10
N GLU A 181 -10.84 1.73 10.85
CA GLU A 181 -11.93 0.74 10.88
C GLU A 181 -12.61 0.60 9.52
N ALA A 182 -12.88 1.71 8.81
CA ALA A 182 -13.44 1.63 7.45
C ALA A 182 -12.51 0.86 6.50
N VAL A 183 -11.19 1.06 6.61
CA VAL A 183 -10.22 0.26 5.82
C VAL A 183 -10.37 -1.22 6.12
N PHE A 184 -10.42 -1.61 7.39
CA PHE A 184 -10.51 -3.02 7.75
C PHE A 184 -11.85 -3.65 7.35
N ASN A 185 -12.95 -2.92 7.55
CA ASN A 185 -14.29 -3.37 7.14
C ASN A 185 -14.39 -3.53 5.61
N ALA A 186 -13.73 -2.65 4.84
CA ALA A 186 -13.68 -2.76 3.38
C ALA A 186 -12.89 -3.99 2.92
N MET A 187 -11.76 -4.28 3.60
CA MET A 187 -10.98 -5.49 3.33
C MET A 187 -11.77 -6.77 3.67
N GLU A 188 -12.51 -6.77 4.79
CA GLU A 188 -13.35 -7.89 5.21
C GLU A 188 -14.52 -8.12 4.24
N ALA A 189 -15.16 -7.05 3.76
CA ALA A 189 -16.22 -7.11 2.75
C ALA A 189 -15.75 -7.70 1.41
N GLN A 190 -14.51 -7.43 1.03
CA GLN A 190 -13.86 -7.97 -0.17
C GLN A 190 -13.30 -9.39 0.01
N LEU A 191 -13.63 -10.06 1.13
CA LEU A 191 -13.20 -11.42 1.46
C LEU A 191 -11.68 -11.61 1.44
N ILE A 192 -10.92 -10.56 1.76
CA ILE A 192 -9.46 -10.64 1.87
C ILE A 192 -9.10 -11.55 3.06
N ASP A 193 -8.05 -12.36 2.88
CA ASP A 193 -7.54 -13.29 3.90
C ASP A 193 -7.40 -12.61 5.28
N PRO A 194 -8.08 -13.10 6.34
CA PRO A 194 -8.03 -12.50 7.68
C PRO A 194 -6.62 -12.36 8.25
N GLU A 195 -5.70 -13.26 7.92
CA GLU A 195 -4.30 -13.18 8.38
C GLU A 195 -3.53 -12.08 7.63
N PHE A 196 -3.90 -11.76 6.38
CA PHE A 196 -3.39 -10.58 5.68
C PHE A 196 -3.93 -9.30 6.33
N ILE A 197 -5.23 -9.26 6.61
CA ILE A 197 -5.87 -8.13 7.31
C ILE A 197 -5.19 -7.89 8.67
N LYS A 198 -4.85 -8.95 9.41
CA LYS A 198 -4.11 -8.87 10.68
C LYS A 198 -2.74 -8.21 10.56
N LEU A 199 -1.99 -8.50 9.48
CA LEU A 199 -0.73 -7.82 9.20
C LEU A 199 -0.96 -6.32 8.93
N ILE A 200 -1.97 -5.96 8.13
CA ILE A 200 -2.30 -4.56 7.86
C ILE A 200 -2.77 -3.84 9.14
N LYS A 201 -3.64 -4.46 9.93
CA LYS A 201 -4.06 -3.99 11.26
C LYS A 201 -2.85 -3.71 12.15
N PHE A 202 -1.89 -4.64 12.23
CA PHE A 202 -0.65 -4.45 12.98
C PHE A 202 0.13 -3.22 12.51
N MET A 203 0.30 -3.03 11.20
CA MET A 203 1.05 -1.90 10.63
C MET A 203 0.38 -0.54 10.93
N TYR A 204 -0.95 -0.47 10.94
CA TYR A 204 -1.70 0.76 11.25
C TYR A 204 -1.76 1.05 12.75
N GLN A 205 -2.02 0.04 13.59
CA GLN A 205 -2.07 0.19 15.05
C GLN A 205 -0.72 0.62 15.67
N ASN A 206 0.39 0.16 15.07
CA ASN A 206 1.74 0.52 15.51
C ASN A 206 2.31 1.74 14.76
N SER A 207 1.51 2.40 13.92
CA SER A 207 1.99 3.55 13.16
C SER A 207 2.23 4.78 14.03
N SER A 208 3.29 5.50 13.71
CA SER A 208 3.60 6.80 14.29
C SER A 208 4.27 7.68 13.24
N THR A 209 4.11 8.99 13.37
CA THR A 209 4.76 9.93 12.47
C THR A 209 5.22 11.17 13.22
N SER A 210 6.26 11.83 12.71
CA SER A 210 6.67 13.17 13.14
C SER A 210 6.68 14.12 11.95
N PHE A 211 6.44 15.40 12.23
CA PHE A 211 6.49 16.44 11.20
C PHE A 211 7.93 16.86 10.93
N ALA A 212 8.36 16.92 9.67
CA ALA A 212 9.62 17.58 9.32
C ALA A 212 9.43 19.11 9.34
N PRO A 213 10.36 19.91 9.89
CA PRO A 213 11.69 19.55 10.42
C PRO A 213 11.73 19.27 11.94
N PHE A 214 10.61 18.89 12.57
CA PHE A 214 10.45 18.66 14.02
C PHE A 214 10.39 17.16 14.40
N PRO A 215 11.50 16.40 14.27
CA PRO A 215 11.49 14.94 14.44
C PRO A 215 11.14 14.50 15.87
N ASN A 216 11.33 15.35 16.86
CA ASN A 216 11.07 15.09 18.28
C ASN A 216 9.58 15.20 18.66
N HIS A 217 8.72 15.59 17.72
CA HIS A 217 7.28 15.72 17.94
C HIS A 217 6.57 14.62 17.17
N SER A 218 6.60 13.41 17.73
CA SER A 218 5.90 12.26 17.17
C SER A 218 4.49 12.13 17.74
N PHE A 219 3.58 11.65 16.91
CA PHE A 219 2.21 11.34 17.29
C PHE A 219 1.74 10.08 16.56
N LYS A 220 0.66 9.49 17.05
CA LYS A 220 0.01 8.34 16.42
C LYS A 220 -1.19 8.84 15.60
N PRO A 221 -1.20 8.65 14.27
CA PRO A 221 -2.40 8.91 13.48
C PRO A 221 -3.55 8.03 13.94
N THR A 222 -4.74 8.61 14.12
CA THR A 222 -5.96 7.88 14.49
C THR A 222 -6.84 7.55 13.28
N CYS A 223 -6.60 8.23 12.16
CA CYS A 223 -7.25 8.03 10.87
C CYS A 223 -6.28 8.39 9.74
N GLY A 224 -6.70 8.06 8.53
CA GLY A 224 -6.05 8.34 7.28
C GLY A 224 -5.20 7.17 6.77
N VAL A 225 -5.14 7.04 5.45
CA VAL A 225 -4.15 6.20 4.77
C VAL A 225 -2.88 7.01 4.52
N LYS A 226 -1.72 6.33 4.51
CA LYS A 226 -0.42 7.01 4.45
C LYS A 226 -0.17 7.54 3.05
N GLN A 227 -0.42 8.83 2.84
CA GLN A 227 -0.18 9.44 1.53
C GLN A 227 1.31 9.37 1.13
N GLY A 228 1.62 8.65 0.06
CA GLY A 228 3.00 8.35 -0.39
C GLY A 228 3.45 6.91 -0.11
N ASP A 229 2.65 6.12 0.59
CA ASP A 229 2.86 4.69 0.78
C ASP A 229 2.16 3.88 -0.34
N PRO A 230 2.84 2.94 -1.01
CA PRO A 230 2.30 2.22 -2.16
C PRO A 230 0.99 1.45 -1.92
N LEU A 231 0.76 0.93 -0.72
CA LEU A 231 -0.45 0.18 -0.36
C LEU A 231 -1.65 1.10 -0.11
N SER A 232 -1.42 2.36 0.23
CA SER A 232 -2.48 3.28 0.66
C SER A 232 -3.51 3.55 -0.43
N SER A 233 -3.12 3.59 -1.70
CA SER A 233 -4.07 3.77 -2.80
C SER A 233 -5.02 2.58 -2.96
N THR A 234 -4.52 1.35 -2.84
CA THR A 234 -5.36 0.14 -2.87
C THR A 234 -6.36 0.16 -1.72
N LEU A 235 -5.89 0.45 -0.50
CA LEU A 235 -6.76 0.51 0.68
C LEU A 235 -7.82 1.62 0.57
N PHE A 236 -7.44 2.77 0.00
CA PHE A 236 -8.38 3.86 -0.23
C PHE A 236 -9.49 3.46 -1.21
N ASN A 237 -9.12 2.83 -2.33
CA ASN A 237 -10.09 2.39 -3.33
C ASN A 237 -11.11 1.41 -2.73
N LEU A 238 -10.68 0.47 -1.89
CA LEU A 238 -11.60 -0.47 -1.23
C LEU A 238 -12.64 0.24 -0.38
N VAL A 239 -12.23 1.28 0.35
CA VAL A 239 -13.14 2.06 1.18
C VAL A 239 -14.14 2.84 0.33
N ILE A 240 -13.68 3.42 -0.79
CA ILE A 240 -14.58 4.17 -1.69
C ILE A 240 -15.57 3.22 -2.37
N ASP A 241 -15.13 2.06 -2.84
CA ASP A 241 -16.05 1.09 -3.46
C ASP A 241 -17.09 0.60 -2.47
N GLN A 242 -16.69 0.23 -1.26
CA GLN A 242 -17.65 -0.14 -0.22
C GLN A 242 -18.63 1.00 0.09
N LEU A 243 -18.19 2.26 0.01
CA LEU A 243 -19.07 3.42 0.21
C LEU A 243 -20.06 3.60 -0.95
N LEU A 244 -19.73 3.18 -2.16
CA LEU A 244 -20.56 3.33 -3.37
C LEU A 244 -21.50 2.14 -3.60
N GLU A 245 -21.16 0.95 -3.11
CA GLU A 245 -21.98 -0.27 -3.19
C GLU A 245 -23.14 -0.30 -2.17
N ASN A 246 -23.06 0.52 -1.10
CA ASN A 246 -24.08 0.63 -0.03
C ASN A 246 -24.95 1.87 -0.17
#